data_AF-A0A820KV01-F1
#
_entry.id   AF-A0A820KV01-F1
#
_cell.length_a   1.000
_cell.length_b   1.000
_cell.length_c   1.000
_cell.angle_alpha   90.00
_cell.angle_beta   90.00
_cell.angle_gamma   90.00
#
_symmetry.space_group_name_H-M   'P 1'
#
loop_
_entity.id
_entity.type
_entity.pdbx_description
1 polymer ?
#
loop_
_entity_poly.entity_id
_entity_poly.type
_entity_poly.pdbx_seq_one_letter_code
_entity_poly.pdbx_strand_id
1 'polypeptide(L)'
;MCQYQNQRVSLTLRFQIFSDSRRTLFALIILLIDDSNERIVHSYQQLTYIYIRDCQTKFNIYLLCSTRPKNLPKNYFIHIDIYEKTSFTYRKSFLIPLKYPFLPVHRIAVQLNIPHTNDRQENCLDQPCIHGQCIRYLNDKSFCQCYREWMG
;
A
#
# COMPACT_ATOMS: atom_id res chain seq x y z
N MET A 1 31.99 -15.54 2.92
CA MET A 1 31.82 -14.14 2.47
C MET A 1 30.33 -13.89 2.21
N CYS A 2 29.61 -13.26 3.15
CA CYS A 2 28.15 -13.08 3.06
C CYS A 2 27.74 -11.74 3.71
N GLN A 3 28.36 -10.63 3.27
CA GLN A 3 28.21 -9.32 3.95
C GLN A 3 27.28 -8.33 3.23
N TYR A 4 26.71 -8.66 2.06
CA TYR A 4 25.98 -7.68 1.24
C TYR A 4 24.64 -8.20 0.68
N GLN A 5 23.78 -8.79 1.52
CA GLN A 5 22.38 -9.02 1.11
C GLN A 5 21.63 -7.68 1.06
N ASN A 6 20.78 -7.49 0.03
CA ASN A 6 19.89 -6.32 -0.03
C ASN A 6 19.05 -6.30 1.24
N GLN A 7 18.98 -5.13 1.88
CA GLN A 7 18.02 -4.94 2.96
C GLN A 7 16.62 -5.15 2.39
N ARG A 8 15.87 -6.04 3.04
CA ARG A 8 14.56 -6.51 2.58
C ARG A 8 13.49 -6.34 3.63
N VAL A 9 12.27 -6.15 3.17
CA VAL A 9 11.06 -6.15 3.98
C VAL A 9 10.31 -7.44 3.66
N SER A 10 10.04 -8.23 4.70
CA SER A 10 9.19 -9.41 4.61
C SER A 10 7.82 -9.02 5.17
N LEU A 11 6.87 -8.84 4.27
CA LEU A 11 5.52 -8.41 4.57
C LEU A 11 4.57 -9.61 4.50
N THR A 12 3.84 -9.86 5.58
CA THR A 12 2.74 -10.83 5.63
C THR A 12 1.42 -10.07 5.70
N LEU A 13 0.59 -10.22 4.67
CA LEU A 13 -0.73 -9.60 4.60
C LEU A 13 -1.83 -10.65 4.78
N ARG A 14 -2.85 -10.26 5.54
CA ARG A 14 -4.15 -10.94 5.59
C ARG A 14 -5.24 -9.91 5.31
N PHE A 15 -6.26 -10.29 4.55
CA PHE A 15 -7.38 -9.41 4.24
C PHE A 15 -8.64 -9.85 4.98
N GLN A 16 -9.36 -8.87 5.51
CA GLN A 16 -10.74 -9.01 5.93
C GLN A 16 -11.62 -8.14 5.04
N ILE A 17 -12.78 -8.67 4.71
CA ILE A 17 -13.70 -8.09 3.74
C ILE A 17 -15.12 -8.25 4.22
N PHE A 18 -15.91 -7.20 4.00
CA PHE A 18 -17.33 -7.20 4.31
C PHE A 18 -18.16 -8.08 3.36
N SER A 19 -19.37 -8.44 3.81
CA SER A 19 -20.24 -9.41 3.13
C SER A 19 -20.62 -9.02 1.71
N ASP A 20 -20.86 -7.73 1.47
CA ASP A 20 -21.26 -7.15 0.18
C ASP A 20 -20.18 -7.29 -0.91
N SER A 21 -18.92 -7.34 -0.50
CA SER A 21 -17.76 -7.28 -1.40
C SER A 21 -17.13 -8.66 -1.63
N ARG A 22 -17.72 -9.75 -1.10
CA ARG A 22 -17.18 -11.13 -1.21
C ARG A 22 -17.06 -11.65 -2.64
N ARG A 23 -17.88 -11.17 -3.57
CA ARG A 23 -17.83 -11.56 -4.99
C ARG A 23 -16.89 -10.69 -5.81
N THR A 24 -16.35 -9.63 -5.22
CA THR A 24 -15.51 -8.67 -5.90
C THR A 24 -14.08 -9.20 -6.01
N LEU A 25 -13.52 -9.08 -7.20
CA LEU A 25 -12.13 -9.40 -7.48
C LEU A 25 -11.29 -8.14 -7.26
N PHE A 26 -10.32 -8.20 -6.36
CA PHE A 26 -9.47 -7.06 -6.03
C PHE A 26 -8.10 -7.18 -6.68
N ALA A 27 -7.59 -6.07 -7.19
CA ALA A 27 -6.20 -5.88 -7.54
C ALA A 27 -5.52 -5.06 -6.44
N LEU A 28 -4.42 -5.57 -5.92
CA LEU A 28 -3.66 -4.92 -4.86
C LEU A 28 -2.27 -4.57 -5.37
N ILE A 29 -1.90 -3.30 -5.26
CA ILE A 29 -0.61 -2.77 -5.65
C ILE A 29 0.13 -2.40 -4.37
N ILE A 30 1.23 -3.09 -4.09
CA ILE A 30 2.02 -2.93 -2.87
C ILE A 30 3.37 -2.34 -3.28
N LEU A 31 3.70 -1.17 -2.74
CA LEU A 31 4.91 -0.42 -3.06
C LEU A 31 5.74 -0.24 -1.79
N LEU A 32 7.05 -0.41 -1.90
CA LEU A 32 8.00 0.11 -0.91
C LEU A 32 8.48 1.48 -1.39
N ILE A 33 8.21 2.52 -0.60
CA ILE A 33 8.50 3.91 -0.94
C ILE A 33 9.31 4.59 0.18
N ASP A 34 9.99 5.69 -0.17
CA ASP A 34 10.58 6.61 0.82
C ASP A 34 9.75 7.90 0.96
N ASP A 35 10.09 8.72 1.95
CA ASP A 35 9.53 10.06 2.19
C ASP A 35 10.32 11.19 1.51
N SER A 36 11.14 10.87 0.51
CA SER A 36 11.77 11.94 -0.26
C SER A 36 10.71 12.79 -0.98
N ASN A 37 11.05 14.03 -1.33
CA ASN A 37 10.15 14.92 -2.08
C ASN A 37 9.61 14.27 -3.36
N GLU A 38 10.39 13.38 -3.97
CA GLU A 38 10.03 12.65 -5.20
C GLU A 38 9.35 11.29 -4.93
N ARG A 39 9.22 10.88 -3.66
CA ARG A 39 8.57 9.64 -3.22
C ARG A 39 9.02 8.42 -4.03
N ILE A 40 10.30 8.08 -3.91
CA ILE A 40 10.93 7.07 -4.75
C ILE A 40 10.34 5.68 -4.47
N VAL A 41 9.93 4.98 -5.53
CA VAL A 41 9.52 3.58 -5.47
C VAL A 41 10.76 2.69 -5.53
N HIS A 42 11.02 1.95 -4.45
CA HIS A 42 12.15 1.04 -4.34
C HIS A 42 11.86 -0.34 -4.93
N SER A 43 10.65 -0.84 -4.73
CA SER A 43 10.15 -2.08 -5.30
C SER A 43 8.64 -2.11 -5.22
N TYR A 44 8.02 -2.95 -6.04
CA TYR A 44 6.59 -3.15 -6.04
C TYR A 44 6.22 -4.62 -6.20
N GLN A 45 5.04 -4.98 -5.73
CA GLN A 45 4.41 -6.27 -5.95
C GLN A 45 2.94 -6.04 -6.27
N GLN A 46 2.41 -6.80 -7.22
CA GLN A 46 0.99 -6.85 -7.47
C GLN A 46 0.44 -8.24 -7.14
N LEU A 47 -0.76 -8.29 -6.58
CA LEU A 47 -1.50 -9.53 -6.39
C LEU A 47 -3.00 -9.35 -6.63
N THR A 48 -3.69 -10.46 -6.83
CA THR A 48 -5.14 -10.50 -7.00
C THR A 48 -5.77 -11.25 -5.81
N TYR A 49 -6.79 -10.67 -5.19
CA TYR A 49 -7.51 -11.26 -4.06
C TYR A 49 -8.98 -11.47 -4.40
N ILE A 50 -9.52 -12.65 -4.07
CA ILE A 50 -10.96 -12.92 -4.08
C ILE A 50 -11.35 -13.71 -2.83
N TYR A 51 -12.43 -13.31 -2.17
CA TYR A 51 -12.81 -13.88 -0.88
C TYR A 51 -13.00 -15.40 -0.92
N ILE A 52 -13.71 -15.93 -1.92
CA ILE A 52 -14.07 -17.36 -1.98
C ILE A 52 -12.84 -18.29 -1.99
N ARG A 53 -11.72 -17.81 -2.52
CA ARG A 53 -10.46 -18.57 -2.60
C ARG A 53 -9.50 -18.18 -1.48
N ASP A 54 -9.44 -16.89 -1.15
CA ASP A 54 -8.30 -16.32 -0.42
C ASP A 54 -8.64 -15.90 1.03
N CYS A 55 -9.86 -16.16 1.54
CA CYS A 55 -10.29 -15.67 2.86
C CYS A 55 -9.42 -16.13 4.04
N GLN A 56 -8.71 -17.25 3.92
CA GLN A 56 -7.76 -17.74 4.93
C GLN A 56 -6.29 -17.61 4.51
N THR A 57 -6.04 -17.10 3.31
CA THR A 57 -4.69 -16.99 2.76
C THR A 57 -3.89 -15.89 3.44
N LYS A 58 -2.65 -16.22 3.81
CA LYS A 58 -1.63 -15.25 4.24
C LYS A 58 -0.67 -15.02 3.09
N PHE A 59 -0.61 -13.79 2.59
CA PHE A 59 0.27 -13.42 1.49
C PHE A 59 1.62 -13.01 2.04
N ASN A 60 2.68 -13.77 1.72
CA ASN A 60 4.05 -13.43 2.09
C ASN A 60 4.73 -12.77 0.91
N ILE A 61 5.11 -11.50 1.08
CA ILE A 61 5.64 -10.62 0.05
C ILE A 61 7.04 -10.15 0.49
N TYR A 62 7.98 -10.12 -0.45
CA TYR A 62 9.32 -9.60 -0.21
C TYR A 62 9.51 -8.32 -1.02
N LEU A 63 9.71 -7.20 -0.32
CA LEU A 63 10.02 -5.91 -0.94
C LEU A 63 11.49 -5.59 -0.70
N LEU A 64 12.18 -5.13 -1.74
CA LEU A 64 13.61 -4.84 -1.73
C LEU A 64 13.84 -3.32 -1.78
N CYS A 65 14.82 -2.84 -1.01
CA CYS A 65 15.31 -1.48 -1.18
C CYS A 65 16.20 -1.40 -2.43
N SER A 66 15.98 -0.37 -3.25
CA SER A 66 16.79 -0.14 -4.46
C SER A 66 18.20 0.39 -4.14
N THR A 67 18.37 1.13 -3.05
CA THR A 67 19.68 1.66 -2.61
C THR A 67 20.32 0.77 -1.55
N ARG A 68 21.66 0.67 -1.57
CA ARG A 68 22.47 -0.10 -0.62
C ARG A 68 23.64 0.76 -0.13
N PRO A 69 23.77 1.01 1.19
CA PRO A 69 22.80 0.75 2.26
C PRO A 69 21.53 1.62 2.15
N LYS A 70 20.48 1.31 2.93
CA LYS A 70 19.37 2.27 3.13
C LYS A 70 19.93 3.60 3.62
N ASN A 71 19.33 4.68 3.14
CA ASN A 71 19.60 5.99 3.71
C ASN A 71 18.92 6.06 5.07
N LEU A 72 19.72 5.88 6.13
CA LEU A 72 19.27 5.96 7.53
C LEU A 72 18.45 7.21 7.89
N PRO A 73 18.70 8.41 7.33
CA PRO A 73 17.86 9.58 7.64
C PRO A 73 16.49 9.56 6.94
N LYS A 74 16.25 8.69 5.96
CA LYS A 74 14.97 8.61 5.25
C LYS A 74 13.99 7.71 5.98
N ASN A 75 12.71 8.09 5.97
CA ASN A 75 11.64 7.22 6.42
C ASN A 75 11.11 6.40 5.25
N TYR A 76 10.90 5.11 5.50
CA TYR A 76 10.39 4.18 4.49
C TYR A 76 8.97 3.75 4.86
N PHE A 77 8.14 3.55 3.84
CA PHE A 77 6.75 3.15 4.01
C PHE A 77 6.37 2.06 3.02
N ILE A 78 5.43 1.20 3.43
CA ILE A 78 4.71 0.33 2.52
C ILE A 78 3.41 1.03 2.15
N HIS A 79 3.27 1.41 0.88
CA HIS A 79 2.01 1.89 0.31
C HIS A 79 1.27 0.68 -0.26
N ILE A 80 0.01 0.49 0.09
CA ILE A 80 -0.84 -0.53 -0.53
C ILE A 80 -2.08 0.15 -1.09
N ASP A 81 -2.27 0.12 -2.41
CA ASP A 81 -3.50 0.53 -3.07
C ASP A 81 -4.39 -0.68 -3.35
N ILE A 82 -5.70 -0.52 -3.19
CA ILE A 82 -6.69 -1.56 -3.46
C ILE A 82 -7.70 -1.04 -4.48
N TYR A 83 -7.86 -1.80 -5.56
CA TYR A 83 -8.82 -1.54 -6.63
C TYR A 83 -9.72 -2.74 -6.84
N GLU A 84 -10.94 -2.50 -7.28
CA GLU A 84 -11.72 -3.50 -7.98
C GLU A 84 -11.10 -3.79 -9.35
N LYS A 85 -10.79 -5.05 -9.63
CA LYS A 85 -10.05 -5.42 -10.84
C LYS A 85 -10.86 -5.26 -12.12
N THR A 86 -12.19 -5.39 -12.06
CA THR A 86 -13.07 -5.34 -13.23
C THR A 86 -13.53 -3.93 -13.57
N SER A 87 -13.94 -3.15 -12.57
CA SER A 87 -14.43 -1.78 -12.74
C SER A 87 -13.31 -0.74 -12.68
N PHE A 88 -12.11 -1.13 -12.21
CA PHE A 88 -11.02 -0.21 -11.83
C PHE A 88 -11.42 0.80 -10.76
N THR A 89 -12.50 0.53 -10.02
CA THR A 89 -12.93 1.38 -8.92
C THR A 89 -11.92 1.31 -7.79
N TYR A 90 -11.36 2.46 -7.45
CA TYR A 90 -10.45 2.59 -6.32
C TYR A 90 -11.22 2.44 -5.00
N ARG A 91 -10.69 1.64 -4.07
CA ARG A 91 -11.35 1.34 -2.79
C ARG A 91 -10.67 2.02 -1.61
N LYS A 92 -9.36 1.83 -1.46
CA LYS A 92 -8.62 2.33 -0.30
C LYS A 92 -7.12 2.21 -0.49
N SER A 93 -6.37 3.03 0.25
CA SER A 93 -4.93 2.88 0.41
C SER A 93 -4.50 2.84 1.86
N PHE A 94 -3.42 2.10 2.08
CA PHE A 94 -2.77 1.93 3.37
C PHE A 94 -1.35 2.43 3.29
N LEU A 95 -0.89 3.08 4.36
CA LEU A 95 0.48 3.54 4.49
C LEU A 95 1.06 3.02 5.80
N ILE A 96 1.97 2.05 5.72
CA ILE A 96 2.55 1.38 6.88
C ILE A 96 3.99 1.85 7.05
N PRO A 97 4.33 2.56 8.14
CA PRO A 97 5.71 3.03 8.37
C PRO A 97 6.65 1.88 8.76
N LEU A 98 7.86 1.90 8.24
CA LEU A 98 8.96 1.04 8.70
C LEU A 98 9.66 1.70 9.89
N LYS A 99 9.43 1.19 11.10
CA LYS A 99 10.00 1.76 12.33
C LYS A 99 11.50 1.49 12.51
N TYR A 100 12.01 0.40 11.92
CA TYR A 100 13.39 -0.05 12.15
C TYR A 100 14.14 -0.22 10.81
N PRO A 101 14.53 0.88 10.15
CA PRO A 101 15.17 0.83 8.84
C PRO A 101 16.54 0.14 8.87
N PHE A 102 17.24 0.16 10.01
CA PHE A 102 18.55 -0.46 10.21
C PHE A 102 18.56 -1.99 10.15
N LEU A 103 17.40 -2.65 10.35
CA LEU A 103 17.35 -4.11 10.35
C LEU A 103 17.66 -4.68 8.95
N PRO A 104 18.53 -5.71 8.85
CA PRO A 104 18.81 -6.39 7.58
C PRO A 104 17.55 -6.98 6.94
N VAL A 105 16.65 -7.49 7.78
CA VAL A 105 15.34 -8.01 7.40
C VAL A 105 14.29 -7.42 8.33
N HIS A 106 13.42 -6.56 7.81
CA HIS A 106 12.29 -6.05 8.57
C HIS A 106 11.06 -6.91 8.30
N ARG A 107 10.56 -7.61 9.33
CA ARG A 107 9.33 -8.42 9.24
C ARG A 107 8.13 -7.62 9.72
N ILE A 108 7.08 -7.58 8.91
CA ILE A 108 5.84 -6.86 9.20
C ILE A 108 4.68 -7.79 8.88
N ALA A 109 3.76 -8.00 9.83
CA ALA A 109 2.54 -8.78 9.63
C ALA A 109 1.33 -7.92 9.95
N VAL A 110 0.43 -7.74 8.99
CA VAL A 110 -0.71 -6.83 9.13
C VAL A 110 -1.97 -7.47 8.54
N GLN A 111 -3.10 -7.24 9.23
CA GLN A 111 -4.42 -7.54 8.72
C GLN A 111 -5.07 -6.25 8.22
N LEU A 112 -5.51 -6.24 6.96
CA LEU A 112 -6.10 -5.08 6.30
C LEU A 112 -7.60 -5.31 6.06
N ASN A 113 -8.41 -4.32 6.40
CA ASN A 113 -9.86 -4.36 6.22
C ASN A 113 -10.22 -3.58 4.95
N ILE A 114 -10.76 -4.28 3.95
CA ILE A 114 -11.24 -3.66 2.70
C ILE A 114 -12.66 -3.14 2.97
N PRO A 115 -12.91 -1.82 2.84
CA PRO A 115 -14.20 -1.21 3.18
C PRO A 115 -15.29 -1.56 2.17
N HIS A 116 -16.54 -1.28 2.57
CA HIS A 116 -17.71 -1.33 1.71
C HIS A 116 -17.59 -0.38 0.51
N THR A 117 -18.39 -0.61 -0.54
CA THR A 117 -18.38 0.26 -1.74
C THR A 117 -18.89 1.67 -1.42
N ASN A 118 -19.76 1.78 -0.42
CA ASN A 118 -20.47 3.01 -0.05
C ASN A 118 -19.85 3.73 1.14
N ASP A 119 -18.72 3.25 1.69
CA ASP A 119 -17.96 4.02 2.67
C ASP A 119 -17.39 5.22 1.93
N ARG A 120 -18.14 6.34 1.97
CA ARG A 120 -17.66 7.62 1.46
C ARG A 120 -16.39 7.94 2.20
N GLN A 121 -15.30 8.07 1.45
CA GLN A 121 -14.08 8.67 1.98
C GLN A 121 -14.45 10.06 2.52
N GLU A 122 -14.15 10.29 3.80
CA GLU A 122 -14.27 11.62 4.37
C GLU A 122 -13.47 12.60 3.51
N ASN A 123 -14.17 13.59 2.96
CA ASN A 123 -13.55 14.65 2.19
C ASN A 123 -12.47 15.32 3.06
N CYS A 124 -11.24 15.37 2.57
CA CYS A 124 -10.19 16.16 3.20
C CYS A 124 -10.63 17.63 3.22
N LEU A 125 -11.02 18.14 4.38
CA LEU A 125 -11.51 19.51 4.52
C LEU A 125 -10.41 20.55 4.24
N ASP A 126 -9.14 20.18 4.41
CA ASP A 126 -8.02 21.13 4.46
C ASP A 126 -7.21 21.28 3.17
N GLN A 127 -7.42 20.43 2.14
CA GLN A 127 -6.65 20.49 0.89
C GLN A 127 -7.48 20.06 -0.34
N PRO A 128 -7.95 21.01 -1.17
CA PRO A 128 -8.66 20.67 -2.39
C PRO A 128 -7.68 20.13 -3.43
N CYS A 129 -7.86 18.88 -3.84
CA CYS A 129 -7.14 18.30 -4.97
C CYS A 129 -7.68 18.87 -6.29
N ILE A 130 -6.83 19.54 -7.06
CA ILE A 130 -7.19 20.04 -8.39
C ILE A 130 -7.12 18.86 -9.38
N HIS A 131 -8.22 18.60 -10.09
CA HIS A 131 -8.38 17.45 -11.01
C HIS A 131 -8.07 16.08 -10.40
N GLY A 132 -8.43 15.91 -9.13
CA GLY A 132 -8.31 14.65 -8.44
C GLY A 132 -9.28 14.54 -7.28
N GLN A 133 -9.20 13.41 -6.60
CA GLN A 133 -9.92 13.15 -5.36
C GLN A 133 -8.91 13.02 -4.22
N CYS A 134 -9.27 13.58 -3.06
CA CYS A 134 -8.43 13.43 -1.87
C CYS A 134 -8.68 12.08 -1.22
N ILE A 135 -7.60 11.35 -1.01
CA ILE A 135 -7.60 10.03 -0.38
C ILE A 135 -6.94 10.15 0.98
N ARG A 136 -7.64 9.74 2.03
CA ARG A 136 -7.08 9.66 3.39
C ARG A 136 -6.57 8.25 3.69
N TYR A 137 -5.33 8.16 4.16
CA TYR A 137 -4.78 6.95 4.77
C TYR A 137 -5.38 6.76 6.17
N LEU A 138 -5.24 5.56 6.75
CA LEU A 138 -5.67 5.28 8.13
C LEU A 138 -4.93 6.10 9.21
N ASN A 139 -3.73 6.62 8.90
CA ASN A 139 -2.91 7.39 9.85
C ASN A 139 -3.12 8.91 9.69
N ASP A 140 -4.33 9.33 9.29
CA ASP A 140 -4.72 10.73 9.06
C ASP A 140 -3.97 11.52 7.99
N LYS A 141 -2.87 10.98 7.44
CA LYS A 141 -2.23 11.51 6.24
C LYS A 141 -3.17 11.40 5.05
N SER A 142 -3.12 12.35 4.15
CA SER A 142 -3.88 12.35 2.90
C SER A 142 -2.95 12.45 1.69
N PHE A 143 -3.47 12.12 0.51
CA PHE A 143 -2.83 12.38 -0.77
C PHE A 143 -3.88 12.64 -1.86
N CYS A 144 -3.48 13.33 -2.92
CA CYS A 144 -4.33 13.53 -4.09
C CYS A 144 -4.15 12.38 -5.07
N GLN A 145 -5.26 11.71 -5.40
CA GLN A 145 -5.32 10.77 -6.51
C GLN A 145 -5.86 11.51 -7.73
N CYS A 146 -5.02 11.65 -8.76
CA CYS A 146 -5.41 12.28 -10.01
C CYS A 146 -6.51 11.47 -10.71
N TYR A 147 -7.44 12.17 -11.38
CA TYR A 147 -8.35 11.52 -12.30
C TYR A 147 -7.60 10.96 -13.51
N ARG A 148 -8.27 10.08 -14.28
CA ARG A 148 -7.70 9.59 -15.54
C ARG A 148 -7.31 10.78 -16.43
N GLU A 149 -6.19 10.64 -17.13
CA GLU A 149 -5.58 11.68 -17.98
C GLU A 149 -4.93 12.86 -17.23
N TRP A 150 -4.87 12.84 -15.90
CA TRP A 150 -4.18 13.86 -15.10
C TRP A 150 -2.93 13.28 -14.41
N MET A 151 -1.86 14.08 -14.37
CA MET A 151 -0.60 13.76 -13.70
C MET A 151 -0.13 14.96 -12.88
N GLY A 152 0.67 14.72 -11.84
CA GLY A 152 1.23 15.75 -10.95
C GLY A 152 2.39 15.21 -10.14
#